data_AF-A0A5C4MPG1-F1
#
_entry.id   AF-A0A5C4MPG1-F1
#
_cell.length_a   1.000
_cell.length_b   1.000
_cell.length_c   1.000
_cell.angle_alpha   90.00
_cell.angle_beta   90.00
_cell.angle_gamma   90.00
#
_symmetry.space_group_name_H-M   'P 1'
#
loop_
_entity.id
_entity.type
_entity.pdbx_description
1 polymer ?
#
loop_
_entity_poly.entity_id
_entity_poly.type
_entity_poly.pdbx_seq_one_letter_code
_entity_poly.pdbx_strand_id
1 'polypeptide(L)' 'MRKIAIGFALGLATAGASMALAQVAARVDTNGTLFGYTVQANGRTVCTDPSVWLDFRGQGSFIVCD' A
#
# COMPACT_ATOMS: atom_id res chain seq x y z
N MET A 1 40.20 8.78 -12.48
CA MET A 1 39.05 7.89 -12.78
C MET A 1 38.56 7.08 -11.57
N ARG A 2 39.42 6.49 -10.74
CA ARG A 2 39.01 5.73 -9.51
C ARG A 2 38.06 6.46 -8.55
N LYS A 3 38.23 7.77 -8.35
CA LYS A 3 37.41 8.57 -7.42
C LYS A 3 35.95 8.76 -7.89
N ILE A 4 35.72 8.74 -9.21
CA ILE A 4 34.38 8.90 -9.82
C ILE A 4 33.60 7.58 -9.71
N ALA A 5 34.27 6.44 -9.88
CA ALA A 5 33.65 5.12 -9.75
C ALA A 5 33.12 4.86 -8.33
N ILE A 6 33.84 5.35 -7.30
CA ILE A 6 33.40 5.25 -5.91
C ILE A 6 32.15 6.11 -5.68
N GLY A 7 32.14 7.35 -6.18
CA GLY A 7 30.97 8.23 -6.09
C GLY A 7 29.74 7.67 -6.80
N PHE A 8 29.92 7.04 -7.97
CA PHE A 8 28.83 6.39 -8.70
C PHE A 8 28.30 5.15 -7.98
N ALA A 9 29.18 4.31 -7.42
CA ALA A 9 28.79 3.12 -6.66
C ALA A 9 28.02 3.47 -5.38
N LEU A 10 28.41 4.54 -4.67
CA LEU A 10 27.68 5.02 -3.49
C LEU A 10 26.35 5.69 -3.87
N GLY A 11 26.30 6.47 -4.94
CA GLY A 11 25.06 7.11 -5.40
C GLY A 11 24.00 6.11 -5.86
N LEU A 12 24.43 5.00 -6.49
CA LEU A 12 23.53 3.92 -6.92
C LEU A 12 22.94 3.15 -5.73
N ALA A 13 23.67 3.03 -4.62
CA ALA A 13 23.19 2.34 -3.42
C ALA A 13 22.07 3.12 -2.69
N THR A 14 22.07 4.45 -2.77
CA THR A 14 21.06 5.30 -2.10
C THR A 14 19.78 5.52 -2.92
N ALA A 15 19.83 5.32 -4.24
CA ALA A 15 18.65 5.49 -5.10
C ALA A 15 17.61 4.35 -4.94
N GLY A 16 18.01 3.24 -4.33
CA GLY A 16 17.13 2.10 -4.03
C GLY A 16 16.35 2.21 -2.72
N ALA A 17 16.45 3.32 -1.98
CA ALA A 17 15.67 3.57 -0.77
C ALA A 17 14.18 3.66 -1.14
N SER A 18 13.57 2.49 -1.20
CA SER A 18 12.19 2.25 -1.57
C SER A 18 11.31 2.97 -0.57
N MET A 19 10.37 3.78 -1.05
CA MET A 19 9.38 4.41 -0.20
C MET A 19 8.59 3.31 0.51
N ALA A 20 8.88 3.08 1.78
CA ALA A 20 8.08 2.22 2.63
C ALA A 20 6.74 2.93 2.84
N LEU A 21 5.77 2.65 1.97
CA LEU A 21 4.38 3.01 2.19
C LEU A 21 3.93 2.23 3.42
N ALA A 22 3.79 2.92 4.55
CA ALA A 22 3.19 2.33 5.75
C ALA A 22 1.77 1.89 5.39
N GLN A 23 1.58 0.59 5.13
CA GLN A 23 0.25 0.02 4.96
C GLN A 23 -0.45 0.08 6.31
N VAL A 24 -1.32 1.07 6.47
CA VAL A 24 -2.24 1.16 7.61
C VAL A 24 -3.20 -0.02 7.49
N ALA A 25 -3.05 -1.01 8.36
CA ALA A 25 -3.97 -2.13 8.46
C ALA A 25 -5.22 -1.67 9.22
N ALA A 26 -6.32 -1.45 8.50
CA ALA A 26 -7.63 -1.20 9.10
C ALA A 26 -8.38 -2.53 9.22
N ARG A 27 -8.84 -2.87 10.42
CA ARG A 27 -9.76 -3.99 10.65
C ARG A 27 -11.14 -3.43 10.95
N VAL A 28 -12.14 -3.93 10.24
CA VAL A 28 -13.52 -3.47 10.35
C VAL A 28 -14.38 -4.71 10.47
N ASP A 29 -14.96 -4.92 11.65
CA ASP A 29 -15.82 -6.08 11.95
C ASP A 29 -17.31 -5.78 11.60
N THR A 30 -17.56 -4.88 10.65
CA THR A 30 -18.90 -4.48 10.19
C THR A 30 -18.90 -4.13 8.70
N ASN A 31 -20.09 -3.96 8.13
CA ASN A 31 -20.27 -3.41 6.79
C ASN A 31 -20.20 -1.88 6.79
N GLY A 32 -19.72 -1.29 5.69
CA GLY A 32 -19.79 0.17 5.49
C GLY A 32 -18.67 0.73 4.61
N THR A 33 -18.71 2.04 4.37
CA THR A 33 -17.70 2.76 3.56
C THR A 33 -16.59 3.32 4.43
N LEU A 34 -15.35 3.12 4.01
CA LEU A 34 -14.16 3.64 4.69
C LEU A 34 -13.73 4.98 4.09
N PHE A 35 -14.38 6.06 4.51
CA PHE A 35 -14.04 7.41 4.06
C PHE A 35 -12.62 7.83 4.45
N GLY A 36 -11.89 8.44 3.51
CA GLY A 36 -10.49 8.85 3.64
C GLY A 36 -9.47 7.73 3.38
N TYR A 37 -9.90 6.52 3.01
CA TYR A 37 -8.98 5.39 2.80
C TYR A 37 -8.66 5.18 1.33
N THR A 38 -7.45 4.69 1.06
CA THR A 38 -6.99 4.37 -0.29
C THR A 38 -6.50 2.93 -0.34
N VAL A 39 -7.06 2.14 -1.24
CA VAL A 39 -6.60 0.78 -1.52
C VAL A 39 -5.53 0.84 -2.58
N GLN A 40 -4.39 0.21 -2.32
CA GLN A 40 -3.29 0.12 -3.29
C GLN A 40 -3.00 -1.34 -3.65
N ALA A 41 -2.79 -1.60 -4.94
CA ALA A 41 -2.28 -2.86 -5.44
C ALA A 41 -1.13 -2.57 -6.41
N ASN A 42 -0.01 -3.28 -6.22
CA ASN A 42 1.19 -3.12 -7.05
C ASN A 42 1.66 -1.66 -7.17
N GLY A 43 1.61 -0.90 -6.06
CA GLY A 43 2.04 0.51 -6.01
C GLY A 43 1.11 1.50 -6.72
N ARG A 44 -0.10 1.08 -7.10
CA ARG A 44 -1.10 1.93 -7.75
C ARG A 44 -2.36 1.99 -6.90
N THR A 45 -2.95 3.18 -6.81
CA THR A 45 -4.29 3.34 -6.23
C THR A 45 -5.30 2.59 -7.08
N VAL A 46 -6.02 1.67 -6.43
CA VAL A 46 -7.11 0.89 -7.02
C VAL A 46 -8.43 1.59 -6.79
N CYS A 47 -8.68 2.04 -5.56
CA CYS A 47 -9.87 2.80 -5.21
C CYS A 47 -9.66 3.69 -4.00
N THR A 48 -10.50 4.71 -3.90
CA THR A 48 -10.62 5.63 -2.77
C THR A 48 -11.97 5.42 -2.11
N ASP A 49 -12.02 5.48 -0.79
CA ASP A 49 -13.21 5.30 0.02
C ASP A 49 -13.94 3.97 -0.24
N PRO A 50 -13.25 2.82 -0.09
CA PRO A 50 -13.83 1.52 -0.43
C PRO A 50 -14.98 1.13 0.50
N SER A 51 -15.84 0.25 0.00
CA SER A 51 -16.86 -0.44 0.78
C SER A 51 -16.27 -1.70 1.44
N VAL A 52 -16.67 -2.00 2.67
CA VAL A 52 -16.33 -3.23 3.39
C VAL A 52 -17.59 -4.06 3.59
N TRP A 53 -17.50 -5.33 3.22
CA TRP A 53 -18.59 -6.30 3.27
C TRP A 53 -18.18 -7.47 4.15
N LEU A 54 -19.09 -7.92 5.02
CA LEU A 54 -18.90 -9.10 5.85
C LEU A 54 -19.01 -10.35 4.97
N ASP A 55 -18.02 -11.24 5.10
CA ASP A 55 -18.13 -12.57 4.57
C ASP A 55 -18.99 -13.42 5.51
N PHE A 56 -20.29 -13.47 5.25
CA PHE A 56 -21.24 -14.26 6.02
C PHE A 56 -20.93 -15.77 6.00
N ARG A 57 -20.09 -16.25 5.08
CA ARG A 57 -19.68 -17.66 4.97
C ARG A 57 -18.22 -17.88 5.40
N GLY A 58 -17.50 -16.83 5.76
CA GLY A 58 -16.10 -16.85 6.19
C GLY A 58 -15.91 -16.29 7.60
N GLN A 59 -14.66 -16.11 8.02
CA GLN A 59 -14.31 -15.61 9.35
C GLN A 59 -13.96 -14.11 9.39
N GLY A 60 -14.45 -13.29 8.44
CA GLY A 60 -14.03 -11.90 8.36
C GLY A 60 -14.81 -11.01 7.40
N SER A 61 -14.13 -9.97 6.90
CA SER A 61 -14.66 -8.98 5.97
C SER A 61 -13.74 -8.83 4.76
N PHE A 62 -14.29 -8.35 3.65
CA PHE A 62 -13.55 -8.07 2.41
C PHE A 62 -13.83 -6.65 1.90
N ILE A 63 -12.86 -6.12 1.17
CA ILE A 63 -12.90 -4.80 0.56
C ILE A 63 -13.51 -4.90 -0.84
N VAL A 64 -14.43 -4.00 -1.15
CA VAL A 64 -15.09 -3.82 -2.44
C VAL A 64 -14.79 -2.40 -2.94
N CYS A 65 -14.32 -2.30 -4.18
CA CYS A 65 -14.13 -1.04 -4.88
C CYS A 65 -15.27 -0.88 -5.89
N ASP A 66 -16.10 0.14 -5.70
CA ASP A 66 -17.21 0.51 -6.60
C ASP A 66 -16.79 1.58 -7.62
#